data_AF-A0A975C881-F1
#
_entry.id   AF-A0A975C881-F1
#
_cell.length_a   1.000
_cell.length_b   1.000
_cell.length_c   1.000
_cell.angle_alpha   90.00
_cell.angle_beta   90.00
_cell.angle_gamma   90.00
#
_symmetry.space_group_name_H-M   'P 1'
#
loop_
_entity.id
_entity.type
_entity.pdbx_description
1 polymer ?
#
loop_
_entity_poly.entity_id
_entity_poly.type
_entity_poly.pdbx_seq_one_letter_code
_entity_poly.pdbx_strand_id
1 'polypeptide(L)'
;MKKLMQKRLKNEKGLTLVELLAVIVILGIIAAIAVPSIGNIIENSRIKAVKADAQTVLSAANMYFAENGDKDSVTVTDLITDNFLDDSGSLSGDTSVSLVSGGANTISGKGTSGKTTVTFTAATSKQITESKNSTSVPVGNEG
;
A
#
# COMPACT_ATOMS: atom_id res chain seq x y z
N MET A 1 -20.48 -49.22 -48.42
CA MET A 1 -19.85 -47.93 -48.05
C MET A 1 -19.61 -47.82 -46.53
N LYS A 2 -18.78 -48.69 -45.92
CA LYS A 2 -18.54 -48.71 -44.45
C LYS A 2 -17.04 -48.84 -44.08
N LYS A 3 -16.14 -48.42 -44.96
CA LYS A 3 -14.68 -48.66 -44.81
C LYS A 3 -13.83 -47.39 -44.63
N LEU A 4 -14.46 -46.24 -44.34
CA LEU A 4 -13.76 -44.95 -44.16
C LEU A 4 -13.80 -44.41 -42.72
N MET A 5 -14.61 -44.99 -41.83
CA MET A 5 -14.77 -44.49 -40.44
C MET A 5 -13.87 -45.17 -39.40
N GLN A 6 -13.14 -46.23 -39.75
CA GLN A 6 -12.38 -47.04 -38.76
C GLN A 6 -10.91 -46.63 -38.56
N LYS A 7 -10.43 -45.52 -39.17
CA LYS A 7 -9.00 -45.17 -39.17
C LYS A 7 -8.56 -44.06 -38.21
N ARG A 8 -9.41 -43.60 -37.27
CA ARG A 8 -9.10 -42.47 -36.36
C ARG A 8 -9.01 -42.81 -34.87
N LEU A 9 -8.68 -44.05 -34.49
CA LEU A 9 -8.63 -44.47 -33.07
C LEU A 9 -7.28 -45.09 -32.62
N LYS A 10 -6.16 -44.77 -33.29
CA LYS A 10 -4.87 -45.43 -32.99
C LYS A 10 -3.66 -44.48 -32.91
N ASN A 11 -3.81 -43.31 -32.31
CA ASN A 11 -2.63 -42.51 -31.95
C ASN A 11 -2.82 -41.56 -30.76
N GLU A 12 -3.69 -41.90 -29.81
CA GLU A 12 -3.76 -41.21 -28.53
C GLU A 12 -2.55 -41.66 -27.68
N LYS A 13 -1.37 -41.08 -27.93
CA LYS A 13 -0.23 -41.21 -27.01
C LYS A 13 -0.59 -40.43 -25.75
N GLY A 14 -1.14 -41.13 -24.76
CA GLY A 14 -1.45 -40.54 -23.45
C GLY A 14 -0.17 -40.04 -22.76
N LEU A 15 -0.27 -38.90 -22.09
CA LEU A 15 0.77 -38.41 -21.17
C LEU A 15 1.01 -39.46 -20.09
N THR A 16 2.27 -39.72 -19.78
CA THR A 16 2.62 -40.63 -18.69
C THR A 16 2.39 -39.95 -17.34
N LEU A 17 2.03 -40.73 -16.32
CA LEU A 17 1.89 -40.21 -14.95
C LEU A 17 3.20 -39.59 -14.44
N VAL A 18 4.35 -40.11 -14.89
CA VAL A 18 5.68 -39.62 -14.53
C VAL A 18 5.93 -38.22 -15.10
N GLU A 19 5.51 -37.94 -16.34
CA GLU A 19 5.62 -36.60 -16.93
C GLU A 19 4.77 -35.58 -16.17
N LEU A 20 3.53 -35.92 -15.83
CA LEU A 20 2.68 -35.05 -15.02
C LEU A 20 3.27 -34.82 -13.61
N LEU A 21 3.84 -35.86 -13.01
CA LEU A 21 4.48 -35.79 -11.69
C LEU A 21 5.72 -34.87 -11.71
N ALA A 22 6.57 -34.98 -12.73
CA ALA A 22 7.74 -34.11 -12.87
C ALA A 22 7.35 -32.63 -12.99
N VAL A 23 6.28 -32.31 -13.73
CA VAL A 23 5.79 -30.93 -13.91
C VAL A 23 5.28 -30.34 -12.59
N ILE A 24 4.45 -31.06 -11.84
CA ILE A 24 3.92 -30.54 -10.56
C ILE A 24 5.03 -30.35 -9.52
N VAL A 25 6.09 -31.17 -9.55
CA VAL A 25 7.26 -31.01 -8.67
C VAL A 25 7.99 -29.70 -9.00
N ILE A 26 8.25 -29.43 -10.29
CA ILE A 26 8.90 -28.18 -10.71
C ILE A 26 8.03 -26.97 -10.37
N LEU A 27 6.72 -27.03 -10.66
CA LEU A 27 5.78 -25.97 -10.30
C LEU A 27 5.70 -25.74 -8.79
N GLY A 28 5.77 -26.81 -7.99
CA GLY A 28 5.79 -26.74 -6.52
C GLY A 28 7.03 -26.01 -5.99
N ILE A 29 8.22 -26.30 -6.55
CA ILE A 29 9.47 -25.61 -6.16
C ILE A 29 9.40 -24.12 -6.51
N ILE A 30 8.93 -23.78 -7.71
CA ILE A 30 8.79 -22.38 -8.14
C ILE A 30 7.78 -21.64 -7.24
N ALA A 31 6.62 -22.26 -6.98
CA ALA A 31 5.58 -21.66 -6.14
C ALA A 31 6.07 -21.41 -4.71
N ALA A 32 6.85 -22.33 -4.12
CA ALA A 32 7.38 -22.20 -2.77
C ALA A 32 8.28 -20.96 -2.60
N ILE A 33 9.05 -20.57 -3.63
CA ILE A 33 9.92 -19.39 -3.60
C ILE A 33 9.14 -18.12 -3.99
N ALA A 34 8.25 -18.22 -4.98
CA ALA A 34 7.55 -17.06 -5.54
C ALA A 34 6.49 -16.47 -4.60
N VAL A 35 5.68 -17.32 -3.95
CA VAL A 35 4.58 -16.88 -3.07
C VAL A 35 5.03 -15.96 -1.93
N PRO A 36 6.06 -16.31 -1.11
CA PRO A 36 6.49 -15.42 -0.03
C PRO A 36 7.11 -14.11 -0.54
N SER A 37 7.78 -14.13 -1.69
CA SER A 37 8.39 -12.92 -2.29
C SER A 37 7.34 -11.91 -2.75
N ILE A 38 6.29 -12.38 -3.44
CA ILE A 38 5.20 -11.52 -3.95
C ILE A 38 4.42 -10.87 -2.81
N GLY A 39 4.16 -11.60 -1.72
CA GLY A 39 3.47 -11.06 -0.53
C GLY A 39 4.16 -9.82 0.04
N ASN A 40 5.48 -9.92 0.25
CA ASN A 40 6.28 -8.81 0.78
C ASN A 40 6.31 -7.60 -0.16
N ILE A 41 6.35 -7.82 -1.48
CA ILE A 41 6.31 -6.72 -2.47
C ILE A 41 4.97 -5.99 -2.39
N ILE A 42 3.85 -6.71 -2.33
CA ILE A 42 2.52 -6.11 -2.24
C ILE A 42 2.37 -5.31 -0.94
N GLU A 43 2.82 -5.86 0.19
CA GLU A 43 2.78 -5.16 1.48
C GLU A 43 3.62 -3.87 1.44
N ASN A 44 4.85 -3.94 0.94
CA ASN A 44 5.71 -2.76 0.81
C ASN A 44 5.10 -1.69 -0.12
N SER A 45 4.44 -2.09 -1.21
CA SER A 45 3.73 -1.16 -2.10
C SER A 45 2.56 -0.48 -1.40
N ARG A 46 1.80 -1.22 -0.57
CA ARG A 46 0.71 -0.66 0.24
C ARG A 46 1.22 0.36 1.26
N ILE A 47 2.31 0.04 1.97
CA ILE A 47 2.93 0.96 2.94
C ILE A 47 3.36 2.26 2.24
N LYS A 48 3.98 2.15 1.05
CA LYS A 48 4.40 3.31 0.26
C LYS A 48 3.21 4.16 -0.21
N ALA A 49 2.11 3.53 -0.64
CA ALA A 49 0.90 4.24 -1.04
C ALA A 49 0.32 5.05 0.14
N VAL A 50 0.18 4.42 1.32
CA VAL A 50 -0.32 5.10 2.53
C VAL A 50 0.56 6.29 2.93
N LYS A 51 1.88 6.16 2.79
CA LYS A 51 2.83 7.23 3.08
C LYS A 51 2.78 8.36 2.05
N ALA A 52 2.52 8.04 0.79
CA ALA A 52 2.32 9.05 -0.25
C ALA A 52 1.04 9.87 0.02
N ASP A 53 -0.06 9.20 0.38
CA ASP A 53 -1.30 9.88 0.78
C ASP A 53 -1.06 10.81 1.99
N ALA A 54 -0.32 10.34 3.00
CA ALA A 54 0.08 11.17 4.14
C ALA A 54 0.90 12.41 3.75
N GLN A 55 1.77 12.32 2.75
CA GLN A 55 2.51 13.48 2.24
C GLN A 55 1.61 14.46 1.50
N THR A 56 0.65 13.97 0.71
CA THR A 56 -0.36 14.80 0.06
C THR A 56 -1.21 15.54 1.09
N VAL A 57 -1.66 14.85 2.14
CA VAL A 57 -2.42 15.46 3.25
C VAL A 57 -1.60 16.52 3.97
N LEU A 58 -0.32 16.27 4.26
CA LEU A 58 0.58 17.28 4.84
C LEU A 58 0.70 18.52 3.95
N SER A 59 0.80 18.34 2.62
CA SER A 59 0.85 19.45 1.68
C SER A 59 -0.45 20.25 1.66
N ALA A 60 -1.61 19.58 1.66
CA ALA A 60 -2.92 20.21 1.71
C ALA A 60 -3.12 20.99 3.03
N ALA A 61 -2.70 20.41 4.16
CA ALA A 61 -2.73 21.08 5.45
C ALA A 61 -1.83 22.31 5.49
N ASN A 62 -0.67 22.28 4.84
CA ASN A 62 0.20 23.47 4.75
C ASN A 62 -0.47 24.62 4.00
N MET A 63 -1.20 24.33 2.93
CA MET A 63 -2.02 25.31 2.23
C MET A 63 -3.13 25.84 3.12
N TYR A 64 -3.81 24.94 3.84
CA TYR A 64 -4.86 25.30 4.80
C TYR A 64 -4.38 26.28 5.87
N PHE A 65 -3.26 26.00 6.51
CA PHE A 65 -2.72 26.86 7.57
C PHE A 65 -2.24 28.21 7.03
N ALA A 66 -1.73 28.25 5.79
CA ALA A 66 -1.34 29.50 5.14
C ALA A 66 -2.54 30.41 4.85
N GLU A 67 -3.70 29.84 4.52
CA GLU A 67 -4.93 30.60 4.24
C GLU A 67 -5.74 30.94 5.49
N ASN A 68 -5.84 30.00 6.45
CA ASN A 68 -6.78 30.11 7.56
C ASN A 68 -6.17 30.55 8.89
N GLY A 69 -4.84 30.71 9.00
CA GLY A 69 -4.08 31.51 9.98
C GLY A 69 -4.22 31.24 11.50
N ASP A 70 -5.38 30.78 11.95
CA ASP A 70 -5.84 30.80 13.33
C ASP A 70 -6.04 29.38 13.91
N LYS A 71 -5.80 28.33 13.09
CA LYS A 71 -5.93 26.93 13.53
C LYS A 71 -4.56 26.26 13.59
N ASP A 72 -4.23 25.72 14.75
CA ASP A 72 -2.99 24.95 14.97
C ASP A 72 -3.13 23.46 14.60
N SER A 73 -4.33 22.99 14.28
CA SER A 73 -4.57 21.62 13.84
C SER A 73 -5.78 21.54 12.92
N VAL A 74 -5.73 20.57 12.00
CA VAL A 74 -6.78 20.29 11.02
C VAL A 74 -6.88 18.79 10.76
N THR A 75 -8.08 18.24 10.67
CA THR A 75 -8.27 16.82 10.32
C THR A 75 -8.39 16.63 8.82
N VAL A 76 -8.16 15.40 8.34
CA VAL A 76 -8.39 15.04 6.93
C VAL A 76 -9.84 15.32 6.52
N THR A 77 -10.81 15.09 7.42
CA THR A 77 -12.23 15.39 7.15
C THR A 77 -12.46 16.89 6.95
N ASP A 78 -11.81 17.73 7.75
CA ASP A 78 -11.91 19.19 7.61
C ASP A 78 -11.28 19.66 6.30
N LEU A 79 -10.11 19.11 5.92
CA LEU A 79 -9.46 19.45 4.64
C LEU A 79 -10.34 19.12 3.43
N ILE A 80 -11.11 18.04 3.49
CA ILE A 80 -12.06 17.68 2.44
C ILE A 80 -13.25 18.64 2.44
N THR A 81 -13.80 18.93 3.63
CA THR A 81 -14.95 19.83 3.76
C THR A 81 -14.62 21.26 3.30
N ASP A 82 -13.41 21.72 3.59
CA ASP A 82 -12.92 23.04 3.25
C ASP A 82 -12.31 23.10 1.82
N ASN A 83 -12.42 22.02 1.02
CA ASN A 83 -11.95 21.89 -0.37
C ASN A 83 -10.42 22.03 -0.60
N PHE A 84 -9.61 21.67 0.40
CA PHE A 84 -8.15 21.57 0.25
C PHE A 84 -7.69 20.17 -0.18
N LEU A 85 -8.57 19.17 -0.09
CA LEU A 85 -8.29 17.78 -0.43
C LEU A 85 -9.53 17.13 -1.05
N ASP A 86 -9.35 16.38 -2.14
CA ASP A 86 -10.49 15.75 -2.84
C ASP A 86 -10.99 14.48 -2.12
N ASP A 87 -10.07 13.71 -1.52
CA ASP A 87 -10.36 12.42 -0.87
C ASP A 87 -9.28 12.08 0.18
N SER A 88 -9.64 11.27 1.18
CA SER A 88 -8.72 10.83 2.24
C SER A 88 -7.69 9.79 1.78
N GLY A 89 -7.85 9.23 0.58
CA GLY A 89 -7.08 8.11 0.10
C GLY A 89 -7.19 6.94 1.06
N SER A 90 -6.03 6.44 1.50
CA SER A 90 -5.96 5.38 2.50
C SER A 90 -5.95 5.88 3.95
N LEU A 91 -5.98 7.20 4.21
CA LEU A 91 -5.97 7.72 5.58
C LEU A 91 -7.36 7.68 6.23
N SER A 92 -7.37 7.52 7.55
CA SER A 92 -8.59 7.65 8.35
C SER A 92 -8.96 9.13 8.47
N GLY A 93 -10.26 9.45 8.42
CA GLY A 93 -10.75 10.84 8.45
C GLY A 93 -10.44 11.60 9.74
N ASP A 94 -10.17 10.88 10.84
CA ASP A 94 -9.71 11.42 12.13
C ASP A 94 -8.20 11.71 12.18
N THR A 95 -7.46 11.36 11.13
CA THR A 95 -6.04 11.71 11.00
C THR A 95 -5.92 13.22 10.95
N SER A 96 -5.04 13.78 11.78
CA SER A 96 -4.87 15.22 11.93
C SER A 96 -3.46 15.65 11.57
N VAL A 97 -3.34 16.84 10.99
CA VAL A 97 -2.08 17.56 10.86
C VAL A 97 -2.06 18.67 11.90
N SER A 98 -0.91 18.85 12.56
CA SER A 98 -0.68 19.93 13.51
C SER A 98 0.41 20.86 12.99
N LEU A 99 0.13 22.16 13.06
CA LEU A 99 1.05 23.24 12.79
C LEU A 99 2.09 23.29 13.93
N VAL A 100 3.37 23.35 13.58
CA VAL A 100 4.46 23.49 14.56
C VAL A 100 5.14 24.82 14.32
N SER A 101 4.97 25.77 15.24
CA SER A 101 5.60 27.08 15.14
C SER A 101 7.13 26.96 15.13
N GLY A 102 7.76 27.36 14.02
CA GLY A 102 9.21 27.29 13.85
C GLY A 102 9.76 25.89 13.53
N GLY A 103 8.89 24.90 13.28
CA GLY A 103 9.25 23.53 12.97
C GLY A 103 8.51 22.97 11.76
N ALA A 104 8.73 21.69 11.47
CA ALA A 104 7.99 20.99 10.42
C ALA A 104 6.62 20.53 10.94
N ASN A 105 5.57 20.71 10.14
CA ASN A 105 4.24 20.23 10.48
C ASN A 105 4.20 18.71 10.62
N THR A 106 3.36 18.23 11.52
CA THR A 106 3.32 16.82 11.92
C THR A 106 1.97 16.21 11.64
N ILE A 107 1.94 14.94 11.22
CA ILE A 107 0.71 14.16 11.01
C ILE A 107 0.58 13.08 12.10
N SER A 108 -0.63 12.94 12.64
CA SER A 108 -0.98 11.93 13.64
C SER A 108 -2.25 11.21 13.23
N GLY A 109 -2.24 9.88 13.24
CA GLY A 109 -3.38 9.07 12.86
C GLY A 109 -2.97 7.77 12.20
N LYS A 110 -3.87 7.22 11.38
CA LYS A 110 -3.67 5.92 10.74
C LYS A 110 -4.10 5.97 9.29
N GLY A 111 -3.40 5.23 8.44
CA GLY A 111 -3.88 4.88 7.11
C GLY A 111 -3.86 3.38 6.89
N THR A 112 -4.86 2.86 6.18
CA THR A 112 -5.02 1.43 5.91
C THR A 112 -5.21 1.18 4.43
N SER A 113 -4.39 0.27 3.88
CA SER A 113 -4.54 -0.24 2.51
C SER A 113 -4.57 -1.76 2.54
N GLY A 114 -5.72 -2.34 2.17
CA GLY A 114 -5.96 -3.77 2.31
C GLY A 114 -5.90 -4.22 3.78
N LYS A 115 -4.97 -5.12 4.12
CA LYS A 115 -4.75 -5.61 5.50
C LYS A 115 -3.62 -4.87 6.23
N THR A 116 -3.00 -3.89 5.58
CA THR A 116 -1.81 -3.19 6.07
C THR A 116 -2.22 -1.84 6.64
N THR A 117 -1.92 -1.59 7.92
CA THR A 117 -2.16 -0.32 8.58
C THR A 117 -0.83 0.35 8.93
N VAL A 118 -0.68 1.62 8.57
CA VAL A 118 0.43 2.48 8.96
C VAL A 118 -0.06 3.46 10.02
N THR A 119 0.65 3.54 11.13
CA THR A 119 0.38 4.50 12.21
C THR A 119 1.40 5.62 12.17
N PHE A 120 0.92 6.85 12.21
CA PHE A 120 1.71 8.06 12.31
C PHE A 120 1.51 8.67 13.69
N THR A 121 2.61 8.90 14.41
CA THR A 121 2.58 9.54 15.72
C THR A 121 3.37 10.83 15.60
N ALA A 122 2.69 11.96 15.43
CA ALA A 122 3.25 13.29 15.16
C ALA A 122 4.50 13.24 14.25
N ALA A 123 4.32 12.62 13.07
CA ALA A 123 5.38 12.38 12.11
C ALA A 123 5.54 13.54 11.12
N THR A 124 6.78 13.94 10.81
CA THR A 124 7.08 14.93 9.76
C THR A 124 7.23 14.27 8.38
N SER A 125 7.16 15.06 7.29
CA SER A 125 7.39 14.56 5.92
C SER A 125 8.72 13.82 5.77
N LYS A 126 9.77 14.26 6.50
CA LYS A 126 11.08 13.61 6.53
C LYS A 126 11.00 12.22 7.17
N GLN A 127 10.38 12.12 8.35
CA GLN A 127 10.23 10.85 9.07
C GLN A 127 9.36 9.84 8.30
N ILE A 128 8.34 10.31 7.60
CA ILE A 128 7.52 9.48 6.70
C ILE A 128 8.41 8.88 5.60
N THR A 129 9.28 9.68 5.00
CA THR A 129 10.20 9.22 3.94
C THR A 129 11.25 8.24 4.49
N GLU A 130 11.86 8.57 5.62
CA GLU A 130 12.96 7.79 6.21
C GLU A 130 12.50 6.46 6.83
N SER A 131 11.23 6.38 7.23
CA SER A 131 10.65 5.16 7.80
C SER A 131 10.43 4.02 6.79
N LYS A 132 10.75 4.21 5.50
CA LYS A 132 10.76 3.16 4.44
C LYS A 132 9.53 2.24 4.48
N ASN A 133 9.72 0.96 4.80
CA ASN A 133 8.66 -0.06 4.85
C ASN A 133 8.14 -0.30 6.29
N SER A 134 8.42 0.59 7.24
CA SER A 134 7.85 0.53 8.59
C SER A 134 6.37 0.90 8.57
N THR A 135 5.56 0.15 9.31
CA THR A 135 4.14 0.42 9.60
C THR A 135 3.95 1.34 10.80
N SER A 136 5.01 1.69 11.51
CA SER A 136 5.00 2.69 12.59
C SER A 136 5.97 3.81 12.23
N VAL A 137 5.46 5.03 12.14
CA VAL A 137 6.24 6.26 11.91
C VAL A 137 6.19 7.07 13.21
N PRO A 138 7.18 6.92 14.10
CA PRO A 138 7.19 7.60 15.39
C PRO A 138 7.63 9.06 15.25
N VAL A 139 7.38 9.84 16.32
CA VAL A 139 8.02 11.13 16.57
C VAL A 139 9.52 10.88 16.66
N GLY A 140 10.26 11.25 15.61
CA GLY A 140 11.71 11.36 15.71
C GLY A 140 12.03 12.60 16.52
N ASN A 141 12.83 12.43 17.58
CA ASN A 141 13.39 13.52 18.36
C ASN A 141 13.96 14.56 17.39
N GLU A 142 13.32 15.72 17.29
CA GLU A 142 13.90 16.83 16.54
C GLU A 142 15.21 17.19 17.25
N GLY A 143 16.31 17.13 16.50
CA GLY A 143 17.61 17.62 16.97
C GLY A 143 17.63 19.13 16.95
#